data_AF-A0A4V4N8Y9-F1
#
_entry.id   AF-A0A4V4N8Y9-F1
#
_cell.length_a   1.000
_cell.length_b   1.000
_cell.length_c   1.000
_cell.angle_alpha   90.00
_cell.angle_beta   90.00
_cell.angle_gamma   90.00
#
_symmetry.space_group_name_H-M   'P 1'
#
loop_
_entity.id
_entity.type
_entity.pdbx_description
1 polymer ?
#
loop_
_entity_poly.entity_id
_entity_poly.type
_entity_poly.pdbx_seq_one_letter_code
_entity_poly.pdbx_strand_id
1 'polypeptide(L)'
;MGDPGLGGKGGANLDEIARGLQRLRVAAGSPSYAEIVRLIAEDRKRRSGVEVGVAPGRTTVYDAFRLGRRRVDAALVGEIVRALGGDDAEVAAWRQRCVLASAGGDAVPEASGREPARESGREPIGVPGGSGAAGAEAAAGATLVGSGPDLGAEPSTQPSTQPSAEPGVEPGSRRGVAGGAGRLSVWQIVVVLLAAVAVNVLGRLVADFLEAPLYLDMVGTAFVAIALGPWWGAAVGAASNVVRGALIASTSLPFAVVNVAGALVWGYGVRRFGLHRSVSRFLLLCAGVAVTCSLVATPILVYGFGGHNHHGSDRMTETFLGLHLSLLVSVFAANLLASLLDKVVSGFVALGAVEALLGRAPTDDGGVSR
;
A
#
# COMPACT_ATOMS: atom_id res chain seq x y z
N MET A 1 4.89 -39.43 -33.52
CA MET A 1 6.17 -38.71 -33.61
C MET A 1 5.92 -37.50 -34.49
N GLY A 2 5.56 -36.35 -33.90
CA GLY A 2 5.18 -35.13 -34.62
C GLY A 2 6.29 -34.10 -34.50
N ASP A 3 6.65 -33.51 -35.64
CA ASP A 3 7.76 -32.60 -35.90
C ASP A 3 7.67 -31.26 -35.11
N PRO A 4 8.68 -30.86 -34.31
CA PRO A 4 8.69 -29.58 -33.61
C PRO A 4 9.64 -28.60 -34.32
N GLY A 5 9.15 -27.79 -35.25
CA GLY A 5 10.10 -26.99 -36.03
C GLY A 5 9.62 -25.80 -36.84
N LEU A 6 8.69 -24.95 -36.37
CA LEU A 6 8.40 -23.67 -37.06
C LEU A 6 8.01 -22.49 -36.13
N GLY A 7 8.77 -22.27 -35.05
CA GLY A 7 8.61 -21.07 -34.19
C GLY A 7 9.91 -20.46 -33.64
N GLY A 8 11.08 -20.97 -34.05
CA GLY A 8 12.30 -20.87 -33.24
C GLY A 8 13.31 -19.76 -33.56
N LYS A 9 13.29 -19.14 -34.74
CA LYS A 9 14.39 -18.22 -35.14
C LYS A 9 14.22 -16.78 -34.67
N GLY A 10 13.03 -16.21 -34.79
CA GLY A 10 12.74 -14.84 -34.33
C GLY A 10 12.81 -14.70 -32.80
N GLY A 11 12.27 -15.69 -32.07
CA GLY A 11 12.35 -15.74 -30.60
C GLY A 11 13.78 -15.90 -30.09
N ALA A 12 14.62 -16.72 -30.76
CA ALA A 12 16.01 -16.89 -30.39
C ALA A 12 16.84 -15.60 -30.53
N ASN A 13 16.59 -14.81 -31.58
CA ASN A 13 17.31 -13.55 -31.82
C ASN A 13 16.88 -12.43 -30.85
N LEU A 14 15.59 -12.39 -30.48
CA LEU A 14 15.09 -11.48 -29.43
C LEU A 14 15.59 -11.88 -28.03
N ASP A 15 15.72 -13.17 -27.76
CA ASP A 15 16.33 -13.67 -26.52
C ASP A 15 17.81 -13.30 -26.42
N GLU A 16 18.54 -13.25 -27.52
CA GLU A 16 19.93 -12.76 -27.55
C GLU A 16 20.04 -11.28 -27.20
N ILE A 17 19.10 -10.46 -27.67
CA ILE A 17 19.00 -9.04 -27.29
C ILE A 17 18.75 -8.91 -25.79
N ALA A 18 17.78 -9.64 -25.24
CA ALA A 18 17.48 -9.61 -23.81
C ALA A 18 18.67 -10.08 -22.96
N ARG A 19 19.36 -11.17 -23.34
CA ARG A 19 20.59 -11.64 -22.67
C ARG A 19 21.71 -10.60 -22.74
N GLY A 20 21.86 -9.93 -23.87
CA GLY A 20 22.88 -8.90 -24.02
C GLY A 20 22.57 -7.65 -23.17
N LEU A 21 21.29 -7.25 -23.06
CA LEU A 21 20.89 -6.17 -22.15
C LEU A 21 21.14 -6.55 -20.69
N GLN A 22 20.88 -7.80 -20.30
CA GLN A 22 21.21 -8.29 -18.96
C GLN A 22 22.72 -8.20 -18.68
N ARG A 23 23.57 -8.58 -19.64
CA ARG A 23 25.04 -8.43 -19.51
C ARG A 23 25.46 -6.96 -19.38
N LEU A 24 24.87 -6.09 -20.20
CA LEU A 24 25.15 -4.65 -20.14
C LEU A 24 24.74 -4.05 -18.79
N ARG A 25 23.59 -4.45 -18.25
CA ARG A 25 23.14 -4.04 -16.91
C ARG A 25 24.10 -4.48 -15.82
N VAL A 26 24.61 -5.72 -15.88
CA VAL A 26 25.61 -6.20 -14.93
C VAL A 26 26.91 -5.40 -15.03
N ALA A 27 27.39 -5.13 -16.25
CA ALA A 27 28.59 -4.32 -16.48
C ALA A 27 28.43 -2.88 -15.96
N ALA A 28 27.22 -2.33 -15.99
CA ALA A 28 26.88 -1.01 -15.46
C ALA A 28 26.66 -0.99 -13.93
N GLY A 29 26.96 -2.06 -13.20
CA GLY A 29 26.80 -2.12 -11.74
C GLY A 29 25.44 -2.61 -11.25
N SER A 30 24.66 -3.25 -12.11
CA SER A 30 23.31 -3.80 -11.81
C SER A 30 22.29 -2.78 -11.29
N PRO A 31 22.15 -1.59 -11.93
CA PRO A 31 21.18 -0.57 -11.50
C PRO A 31 19.76 -1.14 -11.51
N SER A 32 18.90 -0.66 -10.62
CA SER A 32 17.50 -1.13 -10.57
C SER A 32 16.74 -0.73 -11.83
N TYR A 33 15.65 -1.43 -12.19
CA TYR A 33 14.85 -1.01 -13.36
C TYR A 33 14.22 0.38 -13.18
N ALA A 34 13.95 0.79 -11.94
CA ALA A 34 13.47 2.13 -11.62
C ALA A 34 14.56 3.19 -11.82
N GLU A 35 15.80 2.87 -11.46
CA GLU A 35 16.96 3.71 -11.72
C GLU A 35 17.20 3.85 -13.23
N ILE A 36 17.07 2.77 -14.00
CA ILE A 36 17.13 2.84 -15.48
C ILE A 36 16.03 3.77 -16.02
N VAL A 37 14.79 3.67 -15.52
CA VAL A 37 13.69 4.59 -15.91
C VAL A 37 14.05 6.05 -15.58
N ARG A 38 14.61 6.31 -14.40
CA ARG A 38 15.05 7.65 -13.98
C ARG A 38 16.14 8.19 -14.88
N LEU A 39 17.16 7.38 -15.18
CA LEU A 39 18.27 7.74 -16.07
C LEU A 39 17.79 8.04 -17.50
N ILE A 40 16.81 7.28 -18.01
CA ILE A 40 16.17 7.57 -19.31
C ILE A 40 15.44 8.92 -19.27
N ALA A 41 14.67 9.19 -18.21
CA ALA A 41 13.95 10.46 -18.07
C ALA A 41 14.91 11.66 -17.97
N GLU A 42 16.02 11.51 -17.23
CA GLU A 42 17.05 12.54 -17.09
C GLU A 42 17.78 12.80 -18.42
N ASP A 43 18.11 11.75 -19.17
CA ASP A 43 18.72 11.87 -20.49
C ASP A 43 17.78 12.54 -21.51
N ARG A 44 16.48 12.22 -21.51
CA ARG A 44 15.48 12.92 -22.35
C ARG A 44 15.41 14.41 -22.02
N LYS A 45 15.38 14.75 -20.72
CA LYS A 45 15.38 16.14 -20.26
C LYS A 45 16.62 16.90 -20.71
N ARG A 46 17.80 16.28 -20.62
CA ARG A 46 19.07 16.85 -21.08
C ARG A 46 19.07 17.11 -22.59
N ARG A 47 18.52 16.20 -23.39
CA ARG A 47 18.55 16.29 -24.87
C ARG A 47 17.50 17.25 -25.45
N SER A 48 16.31 17.32 -24.86
CA SER A 48 15.20 18.10 -25.41
C SER A 48 14.98 19.46 -24.74
N GLY A 49 15.62 19.74 -23.59
CA GLY A 49 15.47 21.00 -22.86
C GLY A 49 14.07 21.26 -22.27
N VAL A 50 13.10 20.38 -22.55
CA VAL A 50 11.70 20.38 -22.10
C VAL A 50 11.34 18.93 -21.75
N GLU A 51 10.40 18.70 -20.82
CA GLU A 51 9.80 17.37 -20.59
C GLU A 51 9.01 16.92 -21.83
N VAL A 52 9.69 16.35 -22.82
CA VAL A 52 9.06 15.78 -24.00
C VAL A 52 8.86 14.29 -23.78
N GLY A 53 7.61 13.93 -23.49
CA GLY A 53 7.10 12.56 -23.52
C GLY A 53 7.08 11.85 -22.17
N VAL A 54 6.01 11.08 -21.95
CA VAL A 54 5.85 10.20 -20.79
C VAL A 54 7.04 9.22 -20.74
N ALA A 55 7.76 9.18 -19.62
CA ALA A 55 8.84 8.23 -19.40
C ALA A 55 8.31 6.79 -19.64
N PRO A 56 9.13 5.88 -20.20
CA PRO A 56 8.68 4.51 -20.41
C PRO A 56 8.29 3.90 -19.06
N GLY A 57 7.14 3.21 -19.02
CA GLY A 57 6.69 2.54 -17.82
C GLY A 57 7.73 1.52 -17.33
N ARG A 58 7.87 1.38 -16.00
CA ARG A 58 8.83 0.44 -15.38
C ARG A 58 8.66 -0.99 -15.91
N THR A 59 7.42 -1.42 -16.12
CA THR A 59 7.12 -2.74 -16.72
C THR A 59 7.62 -2.85 -18.15
N THR A 60 7.58 -1.77 -18.94
CA THR A 60 8.10 -1.74 -20.31
C THR A 60 9.62 -1.88 -20.33
N VAL A 61 10.31 -1.20 -19.41
CA VAL A 61 11.76 -1.35 -19.23
C VAL A 61 12.09 -2.76 -18.77
N TYR A 62 11.42 -3.27 -17.73
CA TYR A 62 11.60 -4.63 -17.23
C TYR A 62 11.38 -5.69 -18.32
N ASP A 63 10.32 -5.55 -19.11
CA ASP A 63 9.97 -6.46 -20.20
C ASP A 63 11.04 -6.53 -21.29
N ALA A 64 11.83 -5.46 -21.51
CA ALA A 64 12.94 -5.47 -22.46
C ALA A 64 14.07 -6.43 -22.05
N PHE A 65 14.17 -6.79 -20.77
CA PHE A 65 15.17 -7.73 -20.25
C PHE A 65 14.64 -9.18 -20.16
N ARG A 66 13.38 -9.43 -20.53
CA ARG A 66 12.78 -10.78 -20.44
C ARG A 66 13.00 -11.59 -21.71
N LEU A 67 13.27 -12.88 -21.53
CA LEU A 67 13.29 -13.88 -22.59
C LEU A 67 11.85 -14.25 -23.01
N GLY A 68 11.71 -14.89 -24.17
CA GLY A 68 10.45 -15.36 -24.75
C GLY A 68 9.60 -14.26 -25.38
N ARG A 69 10.18 -13.09 -25.68
CA ARG A 69 9.46 -11.98 -26.33
C ARG A 69 9.32 -12.24 -27.82
N ARG A 70 8.16 -11.90 -28.37
CA ARG A 70 7.90 -11.90 -29.83
C ARG A 70 8.13 -10.54 -30.49
N ARG A 71 8.25 -9.47 -29.68
CA ARG A 71 8.48 -8.10 -30.14
C ARG A 71 9.25 -7.28 -29.11
N VAL A 72 10.11 -6.40 -29.58
CA VAL A 72 10.89 -5.46 -28.77
C VAL A 72 10.92 -4.08 -29.43
N ASP A 73 10.79 -3.02 -28.65
CA ASP A 73 10.88 -1.65 -29.15
C ASP A 73 12.35 -1.22 -29.26
N ALA A 74 12.84 -1.07 -30.50
CA ALA A 74 14.22 -0.66 -30.76
C ALA A 74 14.54 0.73 -30.17
N ALA A 75 13.59 1.65 -30.16
CA ALA A 75 13.80 3.00 -29.62
C ALA A 75 14.07 2.94 -28.13
N LEU A 76 13.24 2.18 -27.39
CA LEU A 76 13.39 1.93 -25.96
C LEU A 76 14.69 1.20 -25.63
N VAL A 77 15.06 0.17 -26.39
CA VAL A 77 16.34 -0.53 -26.18
C VAL A 77 17.52 0.43 -26.29
N GLY A 78 17.50 1.33 -27.27
CA GLY A 78 18.54 2.36 -27.39
C GLY A 78 18.56 3.36 -26.24
N GLU A 79 17.43 3.66 -25.61
CA GLU A 79 17.38 4.49 -24.41
C GLU A 79 17.95 3.77 -23.18
N ILE A 80 17.65 2.48 -23.04
CA ILE A 80 18.20 1.62 -21.98
C ILE A 80 19.73 1.53 -22.12
N VAL A 81 20.25 1.28 -23.31
CA VAL A 81 21.70 1.18 -23.56
C VAL A 81 22.41 2.47 -23.20
N ARG A 82 21.86 3.62 -23.59
CA ARG A 82 22.41 4.94 -23.23
C ARG A 82 22.36 5.19 -21.72
N ALA A 83 21.25 4.83 -21.07
CA ALA A 83 21.09 4.96 -19.62
C ALA A 83 22.10 4.08 -18.86
N LEU A 84 22.51 2.95 -19.42
CA LEU A 84 23.54 2.06 -18.88
C LEU A 84 24.98 2.50 -19.24
N GLY A 85 25.16 3.69 -19.81
CA GLY A 85 26.47 4.27 -20.10
C GLY A 85 27.03 3.97 -21.50
N GLY A 86 26.22 3.40 -22.40
CA GLY A 86 26.64 3.15 -23.78
C GLY A 86 26.72 4.43 -24.61
N ASP A 87 27.67 4.49 -25.54
CA ASP A 87 27.87 5.63 -26.44
C ASP A 87 26.86 5.65 -27.62
N ASP A 88 26.87 6.72 -28.41
CA ASP A 88 25.92 6.86 -29.52
C ASP A 88 26.11 5.81 -30.64
N ALA A 89 27.33 5.30 -30.83
CA ALA A 89 27.62 4.25 -31.80
C ALA A 89 27.08 2.89 -31.32
N GLU A 90 27.25 2.58 -30.04
CA GLU A 90 26.67 1.41 -29.39
C GLU A 90 25.15 1.46 -29.44
N VAL A 91 24.54 2.60 -29.10
CA VAL A 91 23.09 2.79 -29.18
C VAL A 91 22.56 2.52 -30.60
N ALA A 92 23.25 3.03 -31.62
CA ALA A 92 22.89 2.78 -33.03
C ALA A 92 23.00 1.30 -33.40
N ALA A 93 24.08 0.63 -33.00
CA ALA A 93 24.27 -0.80 -33.24
C ALA A 93 23.19 -1.65 -32.56
N TRP A 94 22.82 -1.32 -31.32
CA TRP A 94 21.75 -1.99 -30.58
C TRP A 94 20.37 -1.81 -31.22
N ARG A 95 20.05 -0.60 -31.68
CA ARG A 95 18.82 -0.33 -32.44
C ARG A 95 18.75 -1.14 -33.71
N GLN A 96 19.84 -1.19 -34.48
CA GLN A 96 19.92 -1.95 -35.71
C GLN A 96 19.73 -3.45 -35.47
N ARG A 97 20.36 -4.02 -34.42
CA ARG A 97 20.14 -5.42 -34.02
C ARG A 97 18.67 -5.71 -33.72
N CYS A 98 17.97 -4.81 -33.02
CA CYS A 98 16.55 -4.96 -32.71
C CYS A 98 15.67 -4.96 -33.97
N VAL A 99 15.96 -4.07 -34.92
CA VAL A 99 15.24 -4.01 -36.20
C VAL A 99 15.46 -5.28 -37.02
N LEU A 100 16.70 -5.77 -37.10
CA LEU A 100 17.03 -7.01 -37.81
C LEU A 100 16.41 -8.24 -37.15
N ALA A 101 16.40 -8.31 -35.81
CA ALA A 101 15.78 -9.40 -35.07
C ALA A 101 14.26 -9.43 -35.22
N SER A 102 13.63 -8.25 -35.33
CA SER A 102 12.18 -8.12 -35.56
C SER A 102 11.79 -8.46 -37.00
N ALA A 103 12.62 -8.11 -37.98
CA ALA A 103 12.40 -8.45 -39.40
C ALA A 103 12.61 -9.95 -39.70
N GLY A 104 13.39 -10.67 -38.89
CA GLY A 104 13.59 -12.12 -39.03
C GLY A 104 12.43 -13.00 -38.54
N GLY A 105 11.39 -12.40 -37.95
CA GLY A 105 10.18 -13.09 -37.48
C GLY A 105 8.99 -13.05 -38.44
N ASP A 106 8.91 -12.02 -39.29
CA ASP A 106 7.79 -11.75 -40.20
C ASP A 106 8.31 -11.55 -41.63
N ALA A 107 8.64 -12.64 -42.33
CA ALA A 107 8.89 -12.61 -43.77
C ALA A 107 7.67 -13.17 -44.53
N VAL A 108 6.60 -12.37 -44.59
CA VAL A 108 5.67 -12.34 -45.74
C VAL A 108 5.46 -10.87 -46.08
N PRO A 109 5.87 -10.37 -47.26
CA PRO A 109 5.75 -8.97 -47.60
C PRO A 109 4.34 -8.67 -48.11
N GLU A 110 3.57 -7.85 -47.39
CA GLU A 110 2.42 -7.18 -47.97
C GLU A 110 2.80 -5.75 -48.35
N ALA A 111 2.55 -5.44 -49.61
CA ALA A 111 3.15 -4.34 -50.35
C ALA A 111 2.60 -2.97 -49.96
N SER A 112 3.51 -1.99 -50.03
CA SER A 112 3.23 -0.57 -50.23
C SER A 112 2.14 -0.33 -51.27
N GLY A 113 1.04 0.28 -50.83
CA GLY A 113 0.05 0.94 -51.69
C GLY A 113 -0.25 2.32 -51.14
N ARG A 114 0.49 3.33 -51.62
CA ARG A 114 0.21 4.75 -51.39
C ARG A 114 -0.52 5.26 -52.63
N GLU A 115 -1.75 5.74 -52.48
CA GLU A 115 -2.25 6.89 -53.26
C GLU A 115 -3.42 7.60 -52.56
N PRO A 116 -3.57 8.93 -52.71
CA PRO A 116 -4.50 9.76 -51.96
C PRO A 116 -5.75 10.19 -52.77
N ALA A 117 -6.90 10.34 -52.11
CA ALA A 117 -8.07 11.09 -52.63
C ALA A 117 -8.73 11.78 -51.42
N ARG A 118 -8.60 13.11 -51.30
CA ARG A 118 -9.56 14.14 -51.74
C ARG A 118 -10.90 14.15 -50.96
N GLU A 119 -11.04 15.23 -50.18
CA GLU A 119 -12.15 16.20 -50.21
C GLU A 119 -13.25 16.17 -49.12
N SER A 120 -13.44 17.37 -48.53
CA SER A 120 -14.66 17.94 -47.93
C SER A 120 -15.22 17.28 -46.65
N GLY A 121 -15.47 17.96 -45.52
CA GLY A 121 -16.03 19.29 -45.35
C GLY A 121 -17.56 19.22 -45.18
N ARG A 122 -18.05 19.67 -44.00
CA ARG A 122 -19.44 20.05 -43.62
C ARG A 122 -20.45 19.00 -43.09
N GLU A 123 -20.74 19.14 -41.80
CA GLU A 123 -22.07 19.10 -41.14
C GLU A 123 -23.09 20.10 -41.76
N PRO A 124 -24.40 20.18 -41.38
CA PRO A 124 -25.18 19.41 -40.39
C PRO A 124 -26.69 19.13 -40.78
N ILE A 125 -27.46 18.62 -39.79
CA ILE A 125 -28.93 18.75 -39.53
C ILE A 125 -29.91 17.74 -40.17
N GLY A 126 -30.72 17.09 -39.31
CA GLY A 126 -32.06 16.58 -39.67
C GLY A 126 -32.65 15.48 -38.76
N VAL A 127 -33.34 15.87 -37.67
CA VAL A 127 -34.41 15.09 -37.00
C VAL A 127 -35.73 15.62 -37.61
N PRO A 128 -36.82 14.85 -37.89
CA PRO A 128 -37.49 13.95 -36.94
C PRO A 128 -38.22 12.70 -37.48
N GLY A 129 -38.61 11.80 -36.55
CA GLY A 129 -39.95 11.22 -36.55
C GLY A 129 -40.10 9.70 -36.75
N GLY A 130 -40.48 9.00 -35.66
CA GLY A 130 -41.79 8.34 -35.61
C GLY A 130 -41.90 6.82 -35.86
N SER A 131 -42.42 6.15 -34.82
CA SER A 131 -43.12 4.84 -34.80
C SER A 131 -42.24 3.59 -34.93
N GLY A 132 -42.46 2.51 -34.19
CA GLY A 132 -43.46 2.19 -33.18
C GLY A 132 -43.33 0.71 -32.77
N ALA A 133 -43.94 0.37 -31.62
CA ALA A 133 -44.37 -0.97 -31.18
C ALA A 133 -43.28 -2.05 -30.94
N ALA A 134 -43.37 -3.00 -30.01
CA ALA A 134 -44.26 -3.28 -28.88
C ALA A 134 -43.66 -4.49 -28.11
N GLY A 135 -44.09 -4.67 -26.87
CA GLY A 135 -43.78 -5.81 -25.96
C GLY A 135 -43.10 -5.32 -24.68
N ALA A 136 -43.77 -4.93 -23.58
CA ALA A 136 -44.84 -5.60 -22.81
C ALA A 136 -44.43 -7.04 -22.48
N GLU A 137 -44.24 -7.46 -21.24
CA GLU A 137 -45.03 -7.38 -19.99
C GLU A 137 -44.09 -7.80 -18.83
N ALA A 138 -44.32 -7.72 -17.51
CA ALA A 138 -45.31 -7.26 -16.52
C ALA A 138 -44.82 -7.96 -15.21
N ALA A 139 -45.18 -7.66 -13.97
CA ALA A 139 -45.79 -6.55 -13.24
C ALA A 139 -45.76 -6.93 -11.74
N ALA A 140 -45.89 -5.90 -10.89
CA ALA A 140 -46.57 -5.85 -9.58
C ALA A 140 -46.06 -6.76 -8.42
N GLY A 141 -45.90 -6.29 -7.18
CA GLY A 141 -46.45 -5.10 -6.50
C GLY A 141 -47.56 -5.50 -5.53
N ALA A 142 -47.40 -5.18 -4.24
CA ALA A 142 -48.52 -4.88 -3.33
C ALA A 142 -48.01 -4.30 -1.99
N THR A 143 -48.27 -3.02 -1.79
CA THR A 143 -48.38 -2.36 -0.49
C THR A 143 -49.88 -2.26 -0.19
N LEU A 144 -50.35 -2.50 1.04
CA LEU A 144 -51.58 -1.89 1.52
C LEU A 144 -51.54 -1.64 3.04
N VAL A 145 -52.06 -0.45 3.36
CA VAL A 145 -52.27 0.22 4.64
C VAL A 145 -53.58 -0.25 5.28
N GLY A 146 -53.72 -0.12 6.61
CA GLY A 146 -55.01 -0.18 7.30
C GLY A 146 -54.93 0.22 8.78
N SER A 147 -55.71 1.23 9.16
CA SER A 147 -55.70 2.02 10.39
C SER A 147 -56.44 1.39 11.61
N GLY A 148 -56.28 2.00 12.79
CA GLY A 148 -56.87 1.64 14.11
C GLY A 148 -58.40 1.75 14.24
N PRO A 149 -58.97 1.62 15.47
CA PRO A 149 -59.06 2.72 16.47
C PRO A 149 -58.84 2.24 17.94
N ASP A 150 -58.26 3.04 18.87
CA ASP A 150 -58.80 4.07 19.78
C ASP A 150 -59.55 3.56 21.04
N LEU A 151 -59.57 4.40 22.10
CA LEU A 151 -60.15 4.32 23.46
C LEU A 151 -59.15 3.84 24.56
N GLY A 152 -58.85 4.59 25.62
CA GLY A 152 -59.28 5.91 26.06
C GLY A 152 -58.79 6.22 27.49
N ALA A 153 -58.48 7.52 27.70
CA ALA A 153 -58.69 8.32 28.92
C ALA A 153 -57.77 8.24 30.17
N GLU A 154 -57.11 9.37 30.43
CA GLU A 154 -56.59 9.94 31.70
C GLU A 154 -57.74 10.27 32.71
N PRO A 155 -57.56 10.85 33.95
CA PRO A 155 -56.40 11.58 34.52
C PRO A 155 -56.13 11.50 36.05
N SER A 156 -55.03 12.18 36.44
CA SER A 156 -54.80 12.93 37.70
C SER A 156 -54.72 12.20 39.05
N THR A 157 -53.63 12.45 39.81
CA THR A 157 -53.62 13.16 41.11
C THR A 157 -52.25 13.02 41.81
N GLN A 158 -51.64 14.15 42.15
CA GLN A 158 -50.75 14.23 43.32
C GLN A 158 -51.62 14.25 44.57
N PRO A 159 -51.11 13.71 45.69
CA PRO A 159 -50.97 14.59 46.85
C PRO A 159 -49.59 14.50 47.50
N SER A 160 -49.15 15.69 47.89
CA SER A 160 -48.17 15.98 48.94
C SER A 160 -48.43 15.21 50.24
N THR A 161 -47.40 14.57 50.79
CA THR A 161 -47.23 14.38 52.23
C THR A 161 -45.74 14.46 52.59
N GLN A 162 -45.34 15.55 53.24
CA GLN A 162 -44.23 15.53 54.19
C GLN A 162 -44.66 14.69 55.41
N PRO A 163 -43.68 14.07 56.09
CA PRO A 163 -43.63 14.28 57.54
C PRO A 163 -42.22 14.69 57.99
N SER A 164 -42.24 15.78 58.76
CA SER A 164 -41.57 15.91 60.07
C SER A 164 -40.05 15.87 60.13
N ALA A 165 -39.55 17.01 60.61
CA ALA A 165 -38.21 17.23 61.11
C ALA A 165 -37.79 16.20 62.18
N GLU A 166 -36.55 15.73 62.06
CA GLU A 166 -35.73 15.37 63.22
C GLU A 166 -34.51 16.29 63.29
N PRO A 167 -34.00 16.59 64.50
CA PRO A 167 -33.06 17.67 64.73
C PRO A 167 -31.60 17.21 64.69
N GLY A 168 -30.77 18.03 64.04
CA GLY A 168 -29.38 18.31 64.46
C GLY A 168 -28.36 17.17 64.35
N VAL A 169 -27.59 17.16 63.26
CA VAL A 169 -26.15 16.85 63.29
C VAL A 169 -25.46 17.75 62.27
N GLU A 170 -24.41 18.44 62.70
CA GLU A 170 -23.63 19.43 61.94
C GLU A 170 -23.12 18.94 60.57
N PRO A 171 -22.88 19.86 59.60
CA PRO A 171 -22.25 19.52 58.34
C PRO A 171 -20.75 19.22 58.55
N GLY A 172 -20.45 17.99 58.95
CA GLY A 172 -19.13 17.42 58.82
C GLY A 172 -18.77 17.34 57.35
N SER A 173 -17.87 18.22 56.92
CA SER A 173 -17.17 18.22 55.63
C SER A 173 -16.67 16.82 55.25
N ARG A 174 -17.53 16.02 54.63
CA ARG A 174 -17.11 14.87 53.84
C ARG A 174 -16.73 15.43 52.48
N ARG A 175 -15.50 15.96 52.39
CA ARG A 175 -14.76 15.92 51.13
C ARG A 175 -14.70 14.45 50.75
N GLY A 176 -15.65 14.01 49.94
CA GLY A 176 -15.51 12.79 49.17
C GLY A 176 -14.27 13.01 48.31
N VAL A 177 -13.15 12.45 48.74
CA VAL A 177 -12.02 12.22 47.85
C VAL A 177 -12.50 11.14 46.90
N ALA A 178 -13.20 11.58 45.86
CA ALA A 178 -13.41 10.79 44.67
C ALA A 178 -12.01 10.54 44.10
N GLY A 179 -11.44 9.38 44.43
CA GLY A 179 -10.26 8.83 43.76
C GLY A 179 -10.63 8.55 42.31
N GLY A 180 -10.65 9.61 41.51
CA GLY A 180 -10.81 9.53 40.07
C GLY A 180 -9.51 9.01 39.49
N ALA A 181 -9.44 7.71 39.21
CA ALA A 181 -8.52 7.19 38.21
C ALA A 181 -8.81 7.97 36.91
N GLY A 182 -7.96 8.95 36.59
CA GLY A 182 -8.25 9.95 35.58
C GLY A 182 -8.47 9.31 34.22
N ARG A 183 -9.70 9.38 33.69
CA ARG A 183 -9.95 9.08 32.27
C ARG A 183 -9.20 10.12 31.45
N LEU A 184 -8.42 9.67 30.45
CA LEU A 184 -7.77 10.58 29.51
C LEU A 184 -8.81 11.51 28.88
N SER A 185 -8.52 12.79 28.82
CA SER A 185 -9.38 13.74 28.10
C SER A 185 -9.32 13.44 26.60
N VAL A 186 -10.39 13.78 25.88
CA VAL A 186 -10.46 13.61 24.42
C VAL A 186 -9.28 14.30 23.73
N TRP A 187 -8.89 15.48 24.22
CA TRP A 187 -7.74 16.22 23.72
C TRP A 187 -6.42 15.43 23.86
N GLN A 188 -6.18 14.80 25.01
CA GLN A 188 -4.99 13.97 25.22
C GLN A 188 -4.94 12.80 24.25
N ILE A 189 -6.09 12.15 24.00
CA ILE A 189 -6.18 11.07 23.01
C ILE A 189 -5.79 11.60 21.63
N VAL A 190 -6.38 12.72 21.19
CA VAL A 190 -6.07 13.31 19.88
C VAL A 190 -4.58 13.63 19.74
N VAL A 191 -3.96 14.25 20.75
CA VAL A 191 -2.52 14.54 20.74
C VAL A 191 -1.68 13.27 20.60
N VAL A 192 -2.04 12.20 21.32
CA VAL A 192 -1.35 10.91 21.21
C VAL A 192 -1.48 10.32 19.81
N LEU A 193 -2.68 10.37 19.21
CA LEU A 193 -2.89 9.85 17.85
C LEU A 193 -2.08 10.64 16.81
N LEU A 194 -2.06 11.97 16.91
CA LEU A 194 -1.28 12.84 16.01
C LEU A 194 0.22 12.60 16.16
N ALA A 195 0.71 12.48 17.40
CA ALA A 195 2.12 12.14 17.67
C ALA A 195 2.49 10.76 17.10
N ALA A 196 1.62 9.76 17.26
CA ALA A 196 1.83 8.43 16.69
C ALA A 196 1.89 8.45 15.16
N VAL A 197 1.03 9.24 14.51
CA VAL A 197 1.08 9.44 13.05
C VAL A 197 2.39 10.08 12.64
N ALA A 198 2.85 11.12 13.34
CA ALA A 198 4.11 11.79 13.07
C ALA A 198 5.32 10.85 13.23
N VAL A 199 5.34 10.03 14.29
CA VAL A 199 6.38 9.01 14.51
C VAL A 199 6.42 8.01 13.35
N ASN A 200 5.28 7.53 12.87
CA ASN A 200 5.25 6.60 11.73
C ASN A 200 5.76 7.23 10.44
N VAL A 201 5.39 8.49 10.17
CA VAL A 201 5.86 9.22 8.98
C VAL A 201 7.37 9.44 9.07
N LEU A 202 7.87 9.89 10.22
CA LEU A 202 9.30 10.10 10.43
C LEU A 202 10.09 8.80 10.37
N GLY A 203 9.61 7.74 11.02
CA GLY A 203 10.22 6.42 10.97
C GLY A 203 10.37 5.91 9.55
N ARG A 204 9.32 6.11 8.73
CA ARG A 204 9.38 5.75 7.32
C ARG A 204 10.39 6.59 6.52
N LEU A 205 10.44 7.90 6.75
CA LEU A 205 11.41 8.78 6.10
C LEU A 205 12.85 8.39 6.42
N VAL A 206 13.12 8.05 7.69
CA VAL A 206 14.45 7.57 8.12
C VAL A 206 14.78 6.24 7.46
N ALA A 207 13.83 5.30 7.41
CA ALA A 207 14.01 4.02 6.74
C ALA A 207 14.32 4.17 5.24
N ASP A 208 13.60 5.06 4.55
CA ASP A 208 13.83 5.34 3.14
C ASP A 208 15.19 6.02 2.91
N PHE A 209 15.58 6.98 3.78
CA PHE A 209 16.86 7.67 3.70
C PHE A 209 18.07 6.75 3.91
N LEU A 210 17.95 5.79 4.83
CA LEU A 210 19.00 4.81 5.12
C LEU A 210 18.95 3.57 4.22
N GLU A 211 17.98 3.51 3.30
CA GLU A 211 17.68 2.32 2.49
C GLU A 211 17.55 1.04 3.33
N ALA A 212 16.98 1.18 4.53
CA ALA A 212 16.94 0.13 5.52
C ALA A 212 16.02 -1.01 5.05
N PRO A 213 16.36 -2.28 5.36
CA PRO A 213 15.47 -3.42 5.11
C PRO A 213 14.31 -3.52 6.14
N LEU A 214 13.89 -2.37 6.70
CA LEU A 214 12.86 -2.23 7.74
C LEU A 214 11.90 -1.10 7.33
N TYR A 215 10.62 -1.19 7.71
CA TYR A 215 9.63 -0.17 7.35
C TYR A 215 9.56 0.99 8.36
N LEU A 216 9.65 0.68 9.66
CA LEU A 216 9.56 1.60 10.81
C LEU A 216 8.30 2.49 10.84
N ASP A 217 7.31 2.20 10.01
CA ASP A 217 6.13 3.04 9.79
C ASP A 217 4.91 2.58 10.61
N MET A 218 5.14 1.69 11.58
CA MET A 218 4.11 1.12 12.45
C MET A 218 4.45 1.17 13.94
N VAL A 219 5.49 1.88 14.36
CA VAL A 219 5.84 2.03 15.79
C VAL A 219 4.71 2.72 16.56
N GLY A 220 4.24 3.87 16.06
CA GLY A 220 3.10 4.59 16.62
C GLY A 220 1.80 3.81 16.51
N THR A 221 1.62 3.08 15.41
CA THR A 221 0.47 2.18 15.20
C THR A 221 0.40 1.09 16.26
N ALA A 222 1.51 0.40 16.52
CA ALA A 222 1.63 -0.62 17.55
C ALA A 222 1.36 -0.04 18.93
N PHE A 223 1.99 1.10 19.24
CA PHE A 223 1.81 1.79 20.52
C PHE A 223 0.34 2.09 20.80
N VAL A 224 -0.36 2.73 19.85
CA VAL A 224 -1.77 3.07 20.01
C VAL A 224 -2.66 1.83 20.04
N ALA A 225 -2.37 0.81 19.22
CA ALA A 225 -3.12 -0.44 19.22
C ALA A 225 -3.08 -1.15 20.60
N ILE A 226 -1.92 -1.14 21.25
CA ILE A 226 -1.68 -1.73 22.57
C ILE A 226 -2.31 -0.84 23.65
N ALA A 227 -2.00 0.46 23.65
CA ALA A 227 -2.35 1.43 24.70
C ALA A 227 -3.82 1.85 24.71
N LEU A 228 -4.43 2.05 23.54
CA LEU A 228 -5.81 2.54 23.40
C LEU A 228 -6.76 1.50 22.80
N GLY A 229 -6.25 0.55 22.01
CA GLY A 229 -6.99 -0.58 21.47
C GLY A 229 -6.90 -0.70 19.94
N PRO A 230 -7.37 -1.82 19.38
CA PRO A 230 -7.11 -2.20 17.98
C PRO A 230 -7.61 -1.17 16.96
N TRP A 231 -8.81 -0.62 17.13
CA TRP A 231 -9.40 0.32 16.17
C TRP A 231 -8.75 1.71 16.21
N TRP A 232 -8.27 2.17 17.37
CA TRP A 232 -7.48 3.38 17.47
C TRP A 232 -6.13 3.22 16.76
N GLY A 233 -5.49 2.06 16.94
CA GLY A 233 -4.27 1.72 16.20
C GLY A 233 -4.52 1.66 14.69
N ALA A 234 -5.62 1.03 14.27
CA ALA A 234 -6.01 0.97 12.86
C ALA A 234 -6.21 2.36 12.25
N ALA A 235 -6.87 3.28 12.98
CA ALA A 235 -7.04 4.66 12.55
C ALA A 235 -5.68 5.37 12.34
N VAL A 236 -4.73 5.21 13.28
CA VAL A 236 -3.37 5.75 13.13
C VAL A 236 -2.65 5.13 11.94
N GLY A 237 -2.70 3.80 11.79
CA GLY A 237 -2.06 3.10 10.69
C GLY A 237 -2.59 3.52 9.31
N ALA A 238 -3.90 3.71 9.18
CA ALA A 238 -4.53 4.24 7.98
C ALA A 238 -4.12 5.70 7.74
N ALA A 239 -4.25 6.56 8.76
CA ALA A 239 -3.93 7.98 8.66
C ALA A 239 -2.47 8.21 8.27
N SER A 240 -1.51 7.47 8.83
CA SER A 240 -0.09 7.57 8.46
C SER A 240 0.16 7.32 6.98
N ASN A 241 -0.50 6.30 6.39
CA ASN A 241 -0.37 6.02 4.96
C ASN A 241 -1.10 7.04 4.08
N VAL A 242 -2.24 7.58 4.55
CA VAL A 242 -2.95 8.66 3.85
C VAL A 242 -2.13 9.94 3.82
N VAL A 243 -1.62 10.37 4.98
CA VAL A 243 -0.76 11.56 5.11
C VAL A 243 0.47 11.42 4.22
N ARG A 244 1.18 10.29 4.30
CA ARG A 244 2.37 10.06 3.47
C ARG A 244 2.02 9.94 1.99
N GLY A 245 0.89 9.32 1.67
CA GLY A 245 0.35 9.20 0.32
C GLY A 245 0.03 10.55 -0.33
N ALA A 246 -0.54 11.46 0.44
CA ALA A 246 -0.92 12.79 -0.03
C ALA A 246 0.28 13.76 -0.13
N LEU A 247 1.26 13.64 0.77
CA LEU A 247 2.32 14.65 0.91
C LEU A 247 3.68 14.23 0.32
N ILE A 248 3.99 12.93 0.26
CA ILE A 248 5.36 12.45 0.01
C ILE A 248 5.38 11.44 -1.14
N ALA A 249 4.63 10.34 -1.04
CA ALA A 249 4.68 9.24 -2.00
C ALA A 249 3.33 8.54 -2.11
N SER A 250 2.61 8.78 -3.22
CA SER A 250 1.28 8.22 -3.50
C SER A 250 1.23 6.69 -3.49
N THR A 251 2.37 6.03 -3.73
CA THR A 251 2.57 4.58 -3.60
C THR A 251 2.29 4.05 -2.18
N SER A 252 2.19 4.92 -1.18
CA SER A 252 1.90 4.60 0.21
C SER A 252 0.43 4.22 0.47
N LEU A 253 -0.51 4.77 -0.30
CA LEU A 253 -1.95 4.63 -0.03
C LEU A 253 -2.42 3.16 0.03
N PRO A 254 -2.04 2.27 -0.90
CA PRO A 254 -2.46 0.87 -0.84
C PRO A 254 -2.01 0.16 0.43
N PHE A 255 -0.88 0.56 1.04
CA PHE A 255 -0.35 -0.06 2.25
C PHE A 255 -1.08 0.36 3.54
N ALA A 256 -2.05 1.28 3.47
CA ALA A 256 -2.93 1.60 4.59
C ALA A 256 -3.61 0.35 5.17
N VAL A 257 -4.06 -0.58 4.31
CA VAL A 257 -4.72 -1.82 4.75
C VAL A 257 -3.76 -2.77 5.45
N VAL A 258 -2.46 -2.74 5.12
CA VAL A 258 -1.41 -3.50 5.79
C VAL A 258 -1.23 -2.99 7.21
N ASN A 259 -1.20 -1.66 7.39
CA ASN A 259 -1.05 -1.06 8.71
C ASN A 259 -2.28 -1.28 9.59
N VAL A 260 -3.49 -1.22 9.00
CA VAL A 260 -4.73 -1.59 9.68
C VAL A 260 -4.69 -3.04 10.14
N ALA A 261 -4.35 -3.98 9.26
CA ALA A 261 -4.31 -5.40 9.60
C ALA A 261 -3.34 -5.68 10.76
N GLY A 262 -2.12 -5.12 10.72
CA GLY A 262 -1.15 -5.28 11.80
C GLY A 262 -1.61 -4.66 13.13
N ALA A 263 -2.27 -3.49 13.09
CA ALA A 263 -2.84 -2.85 14.28
C ALA A 263 -3.91 -3.72 14.95
N LEU A 264 -4.79 -4.34 14.16
CA LEU A 264 -5.83 -5.23 14.67
C LEU A 264 -5.19 -6.45 15.34
N VAL A 265 -4.18 -7.07 14.73
CA VAL A 265 -3.49 -8.24 15.30
C VAL A 265 -2.78 -7.87 16.60
N TRP A 266 -2.01 -6.78 16.65
CA TRP A 266 -1.38 -6.31 17.90
C TRP A 266 -2.42 -6.01 18.97
N GLY A 267 -3.41 -5.17 18.65
CA GLY A 267 -4.41 -4.70 19.60
C GLY A 267 -5.23 -5.84 20.18
N TYR A 268 -5.78 -6.73 19.35
CA TYR A 268 -6.52 -7.90 19.86
C TYR A 268 -5.60 -8.92 20.55
N GLY A 269 -4.38 -9.13 20.04
CA GLY A 269 -3.37 -9.98 20.66
C GLY A 269 -3.08 -9.59 22.12
N VAL A 270 -2.95 -8.29 22.37
CA VAL A 270 -2.75 -7.75 23.72
C VAL A 270 -4.05 -7.73 24.52
N ARG A 271 -5.14 -7.19 23.98
CA ARG A 271 -6.38 -6.90 24.73
C ARG A 271 -7.21 -8.13 25.03
N ARG A 272 -7.31 -9.06 24.08
CA ARG A 272 -8.15 -10.26 24.20
C ARG A 272 -7.36 -11.45 24.72
N PHE A 273 -6.12 -11.59 24.28
CA PHE A 273 -5.31 -12.79 24.56
C PHE A 273 -4.18 -12.56 25.56
N GLY A 274 -3.89 -11.31 25.95
CA GLY A 274 -2.86 -11.01 26.94
C GLY A 274 -1.46 -11.44 26.51
N LEU A 275 -1.17 -11.43 25.20
CA LEU A 275 0.11 -11.93 24.67
C LEU A 275 1.32 -11.06 25.03
N HIS A 276 1.12 -9.87 25.58
CA HIS A 276 2.18 -9.01 26.13
C HIS A 276 2.75 -9.52 27.47
N ARG A 277 2.09 -10.46 28.15
CA ARG A 277 2.45 -10.91 29.50
C ARG A 277 3.77 -11.70 29.59
N SER A 278 4.34 -12.11 28.47
CA SER A 278 5.67 -12.72 28.45
C SER A 278 6.38 -12.44 27.12
N VAL A 279 7.71 -12.36 27.17
CA VAL A 279 8.56 -12.06 26.01
C VAL A 279 8.30 -13.04 24.86
N SER A 280 8.22 -14.34 25.14
CA SER A 280 7.99 -15.36 24.10
C SER A 280 6.61 -15.23 23.45
N ARG A 281 5.56 -14.93 24.23
CA ARG A 281 4.21 -14.70 23.69
C ARG A 281 4.15 -13.44 22.85
N PHE A 282 4.87 -12.40 23.27
CA PHE A 282 4.92 -11.16 22.53
C PHE A 282 5.76 -11.29 21.24
N LEU A 283 6.85 -12.06 21.26
CA LEU A 283 7.59 -12.44 20.05
C LEU A 283 6.69 -13.20 19.07
N LEU A 284 5.90 -14.16 19.54
CA LEU A 284 4.94 -14.89 18.70
C LEU A 284 3.87 -13.95 18.13
N LEU A 285 3.40 -12.97 18.93
CA LEU A 285 2.49 -11.94 18.45
C LEU A 285 3.14 -11.11 17.33
N CYS A 286 4.36 -10.61 17.52
CA CYS A 286 5.08 -9.85 16.49
C CYS A 286 5.31 -10.67 15.21
N ALA A 287 5.61 -11.96 15.33
CA ALA A 287 5.70 -12.87 14.20
C ALA A 287 4.34 -13.03 13.47
N GLY A 288 3.24 -13.18 14.23
CA GLY A 288 1.89 -13.22 13.67
C GLY A 288 1.50 -11.92 12.94
N VAL A 289 1.89 -10.76 13.48
CA VAL A 289 1.72 -9.46 12.81
C VAL A 289 2.52 -9.41 11.52
N ALA A 290 3.78 -9.85 11.53
CA ALA A 290 4.64 -9.85 10.34
C ALA A 290 4.09 -10.74 9.22
N VAL A 291 3.61 -11.94 9.56
CA VAL A 291 2.96 -12.85 8.61
C VAL A 291 1.69 -12.22 8.06
N THR A 292 0.84 -11.67 8.92
CA THR A 292 -0.42 -11.01 8.49
C THR A 292 -0.13 -9.84 7.55
N CYS A 293 0.79 -8.95 7.93
CA CYS A 293 1.19 -7.82 7.09
C CYS A 293 1.76 -8.31 5.75
N SER A 294 2.55 -9.38 5.73
CA SER A 294 3.14 -9.92 4.50
C SER A 294 2.12 -10.57 3.57
N LEU A 295 1.16 -11.30 4.11
CA LEU A 295 0.07 -11.89 3.34
C LEU A 295 -0.79 -10.81 2.68
N VAL A 296 -1.01 -9.67 3.36
CA VAL A 296 -1.76 -8.54 2.82
C VAL A 296 -0.91 -7.72 1.84
N ALA A 297 0.37 -7.50 2.14
CA ALA A 297 1.27 -6.69 1.31
C ALA A 297 1.65 -7.36 0.00
N THR A 298 1.87 -8.68 0.01
CA THR A 298 2.35 -9.43 -1.17
C THR A 298 1.47 -9.26 -2.42
N PRO A 299 0.13 -9.43 -2.38
CA PRO A 299 -0.70 -9.21 -3.58
C PRO A 299 -0.63 -7.75 -4.06
N ILE A 300 -0.58 -6.79 -3.13
CA ILE A 300 -0.41 -5.36 -3.46
C ILE A 300 0.92 -5.15 -4.19
N LEU A 301 2.01 -5.71 -3.67
CA LEU A 301 3.35 -5.64 -4.26
C LEU A 301 3.40 -6.28 -5.64
N VAL A 302 2.89 -7.51 -5.78
CA VAL A 302 2.96 -8.27 -7.04
C VAL A 302 2.09 -7.62 -8.12
N TYR A 303 0.82 -7.35 -7.83
CA TYR A 303 -0.14 -6.89 -8.84
C TYR A 303 -0.17 -5.37 -9.01
N GLY A 304 0.00 -4.62 -7.93
CA GLY A 304 0.00 -3.14 -7.98
C GLY A 304 1.36 -2.58 -8.36
N PHE A 305 2.46 -3.27 -8.00
CA PHE A 305 3.80 -2.73 -8.13
C PHE A 305 4.77 -3.63 -8.92
N GLY A 306 4.35 -4.78 -9.45
CA GLY A 306 5.24 -5.69 -10.19
C GLY A 306 6.40 -6.22 -9.34
N GLY A 307 6.16 -6.42 -8.06
CA GLY A 307 7.08 -7.00 -7.08
C GLY A 307 8.14 -6.06 -6.49
N HIS A 308 8.10 -4.76 -6.79
CA HIS A 308 9.10 -3.78 -6.32
C HIS A 308 8.41 -2.45 -5.99
N ASN A 309 8.63 -1.89 -4.81
CA ASN A 309 7.97 -0.64 -4.36
C ASN A 309 8.94 0.44 -3.86
N HIS A 310 10.23 0.36 -4.23
CA HIS A 310 11.31 1.22 -3.76
C HIS A 310 11.55 1.12 -2.25
N HIS A 311 11.37 -0.09 -1.71
CA HIS A 311 11.70 -0.40 -0.33
C HIS A 311 12.99 -1.21 -0.24
N GLY A 312 13.65 -1.21 0.92
CA GLY A 312 14.91 -1.95 1.12
C GLY A 312 14.79 -3.45 0.88
N SER A 313 13.58 -4.02 0.96
CA SER A 313 13.30 -5.43 0.62
C SER A 313 13.47 -5.74 -0.88
N ASP A 314 13.44 -4.76 -1.77
CA ASP A 314 13.52 -4.98 -3.21
C ASP A 314 14.85 -5.68 -3.60
N ARG A 315 15.96 -5.33 -2.93
CA ARG A 315 17.26 -6.02 -3.11
C ARG A 315 17.19 -7.51 -2.76
N MET A 316 16.44 -7.86 -1.73
CA MET A 316 16.22 -9.26 -1.34
C MET A 316 15.36 -9.97 -2.38
N THR A 317 14.30 -9.33 -2.87
CA THR A 317 13.46 -9.87 -3.96
C THR A 317 14.30 -10.16 -5.20
N GLU A 318 15.16 -9.23 -5.62
CA GLU A 318 16.06 -9.41 -6.77
C GLU A 318 17.03 -10.57 -6.55
N THR A 319 17.59 -10.70 -5.34
CA THR A 319 18.47 -11.82 -4.98
C THR A 319 17.73 -13.16 -5.11
N PHE A 320 16.51 -13.26 -4.59
CA PHE A 320 15.69 -14.47 -4.68
C PHE A 320 15.26 -14.81 -6.10
N LEU A 321 14.96 -13.81 -6.93
CA LEU A 321 14.73 -14.01 -8.37
C LEU A 321 15.99 -14.54 -9.08
N GLY A 322 17.18 -14.06 -8.68
CA GLY A 322 18.47 -14.57 -9.16
C GLY A 322 18.71 -16.06 -8.81
N LEU A 323 18.07 -16.56 -7.75
CA LEU A 323 18.04 -17.97 -7.37
C LEU A 323 16.95 -18.77 -8.11
N HIS A 324 16.36 -18.21 -9.18
CA HIS A 324 15.30 -18.81 -10.00
C HIS A 324 13.99 -19.11 -9.26
N LEU A 325 13.72 -18.44 -8.13
CA LEU A 325 12.42 -18.51 -7.47
C LEU A 325 11.36 -17.74 -8.27
N SER A 326 10.10 -18.16 -8.17
CA SER A 326 8.99 -17.44 -8.79
C SER A 326 8.79 -16.06 -8.15
N LEU A 327 8.32 -15.08 -8.92
CA LEU A 327 8.11 -13.71 -8.45
C LEU A 327 7.31 -13.64 -7.15
N LEU A 328 6.21 -14.41 -7.05
CA LEU A 328 5.38 -14.43 -5.86
C LEU A 328 6.16 -14.91 -4.64
N VAL A 329 6.92 -16.00 -4.77
CA VAL A 329 7.72 -16.57 -3.67
C VAL A 329 8.83 -15.60 -3.26
N SER A 330 9.52 -15.00 -4.23
CA SER A 330 10.59 -14.02 -3.96
C SER A 330 10.06 -12.81 -3.20
N VAL A 331 8.96 -12.21 -3.67
CA VAL A 331 8.35 -11.03 -3.03
C VAL A 331 7.85 -11.39 -1.63
N PHE A 332 7.15 -12.52 -1.48
CA PHE A 332 6.64 -12.96 -0.17
C PHE A 332 7.77 -13.19 0.82
N ALA A 333 8.82 -13.93 0.43
CA ALA A 333 9.94 -14.25 1.31
C ALA A 333 10.72 -13.00 1.73
N ALA A 334 11.00 -12.09 0.78
CA ALA A 334 11.70 -10.84 1.05
C ALA A 334 10.88 -9.94 1.98
N ASN A 335 9.58 -9.76 1.68
CA ASN A 335 8.69 -8.95 2.50
C ASN A 335 8.49 -9.56 3.89
N LEU A 336 8.41 -10.88 4.01
CA LEU A 336 8.27 -11.57 5.29
C LEU A 336 9.50 -11.38 6.15
N LEU A 337 10.71 -11.51 5.59
CA LEU A 337 11.95 -11.30 6.34
C LEU A 337 12.06 -9.86 6.86
N ALA A 338 11.82 -8.87 5.98
CA ALA A 338 11.80 -7.46 6.36
C ALA A 338 10.72 -7.18 7.43
N SER A 339 9.51 -7.71 7.23
CA SER A 339 8.39 -7.55 8.18
C SER A 339 8.69 -8.20 9.53
N LEU A 340 9.32 -9.37 9.58
CA LEU A 340 9.63 -10.03 10.85
C LEU A 340 10.56 -9.18 11.72
N LEU A 341 11.65 -8.68 11.14
CA LEU A 341 12.57 -7.80 11.83
C LEU A 341 11.86 -6.51 12.27
N ASP A 342 11.09 -5.90 11.37
CA ASP A 342 10.37 -4.66 11.62
C ASP A 342 9.33 -4.76 12.74
N LYS A 343 8.50 -5.82 12.75
CA LYS A 343 7.44 -5.97 13.74
C LYS A 343 7.97 -6.36 15.10
N VAL A 344 9.11 -7.07 15.17
CA VAL A 344 9.80 -7.28 16.44
C VAL A 344 10.29 -5.94 16.99
N VAL A 345 11.06 -5.17 16.21
CA VAL A 345 11.58 -3.86 16.65
C VAL A 345 10.44 -2.91 17.04
N SER A 346 9.49 -2.68 16.13
CA SER A 346 8.38 -1.75 16.36
C SER A 346 7.49 -2.19 17.52
N GLY A 347 7.21 -3.49 17.64
CA GLY A 347 6.39 -4.03 18.72
C GLY A 347 7.03 -3.83 20.09
N PHE A 348 8.32 -4.15 20.24
CA PHE A 348 9.00 -4.01 21.54
C PHE A 348 9.21 -2.55 21.93
N VAL A 349 9.55 -1.68 20.98
CA VAL A 349 9.62 -0.22 21.23
C VAL A 349 8.27 0.29 21.71
N ALA A 350 7.18 -0.10 21.05
CA ALA A 350 5.82 0.27 21.45
C ALA A 350 5.45 -0.27 22.84
N LEU A 351 5.71 -1.55 23.12
CA LEU A 351 5.39 -2.16 24.41
C LEU A 351 6.16 -1.48 25.55
N GLY A 352 7.47 -1.26 25.38
CA GLY A 352 8.29 -0.55 26.36
C GLY A 352 7.81 0.89 26.60
N ALA A 353 7.36 1.59 25.56
CA ALA A 353 6.77 2.92 25.71
C ALA A 353 5.45 2.90 26.52
N VAL A 354 4.60 1.89 26.31
CA VAL A 354 3.37 1.71 27.09
C VAL A 354 3.69 1.45 28.57
N GLU A 355 4.60 0.52 28.85
CA GLU A 355 5.00 0.20 30.22
C GLU A 355 5.64 1.40 30.93
N ALA A 356 6.48 2.15 30.23
CA ALA A 356 7.13 3.33 30.80
C ALA A 356 6.15 4.49 31.09
N LEU A 357 5.02 4.57 30.37
CA LEU A 357 3.98 5.57 30.65
C LEU A 357 3.04 5.12 31.77
N LEU A 358 2.69 3.83 31.81
CA LEU A 358 1.83 3.28 32.88
C LEU A 358 2.57 3.16 34.21
N GLY A 359 3.85 2.80 34.21
CA GLY A 359 4.69 2.72 35.42
C GLY A 359 5.04 4.07 36.04
N ARG A 360 4.76 5.18 35.35
CA ARG A 360 4.92 6.55 35.86
C ARG A 360 3.65 7.12 36.48
N ALA A 361 2.52 6.40 36.45
CA ALA A 361 1.34 6.83 37.18
C ALA A 361 1.65 6.78 38.69
N PRO A 362 1.48 7.88 39.45
CA PRO A 362 1.71 7.87 40.89
C PRO A 362 0.81 6.80 41.52
N THR A 363 1.42 5.78 42.13
CA THR A 363 0.72 5.00 43.15
C THR A 363 0.50 5.95 44.30
N ASP A 364 -0.76 6.33 44.52
CA ASP A 364 -1.18 7.15 45.65
C ASP A 364 -1.04 6.30 46.93
N ASP A 365 0.21 6.11 47.36
CA ASP A 365 0.53 5.53 48.66
C ASP A 365 0.23 6.61 49.71
N GLY A 366 -1.07 6.76 50.00
CA GLY A 366 -1.59 7.44 51.17
C GLY A 366 -1.17 6.70 52.43
N GLY A 367 0.10 6.81 52.80
CA GLY A 367 0.64 6.42 54.09
C GLY A 367 0.18 7.40 55.16
N VAL A 368 -0.97 7.13 55.76
CA VAL A 368 -1.37 7.70 57.06
C VAL A 368 -0.53 7.03 58.13
N SER A 369 0.55 7.68 58.57
CA SER A 369 1.17 7.39 59.84
C SER A 369 0.32 8.01 60.95
N ARG A 370 -0.35 7.15 61.72
CA ARG A 370 -0.77 7.45 63.10
C ARG A 370 0.30 6.97 64.07
#